data_AF-A0A9N7AGM4-F1
#
_entry.id   AF-A0A9N7AGM4-F1
#
_cell.length_a   1.000
_cell.length_b   1.000
_cell.length_c   1.000
_cell.angle_alpha   90.00
_cell.angle_beta   90.00
_cell.angle_gamma   90.00
#
_symmetry.space_group_name_H-M   'P 1'
#
loop_
_entity.id
_entity.type
_entity.pdbx_description
1 polymer ?
#
loop_
_entity_poly.entity_id
_entity_poly.type
_entity_poly.pdbx_seq_one_letter_code
_entity_poly.pdbx_strand_id
1 'polypeptide(L)'
;MYAVVGCNECANMWLVRDPRTSETAKCSRCGKTHQTAKLKHFFESDDRAAAQEARSALLAKKRGDSAAFAEVDHVSELEVAVEESGIDDREYLESAGIDADAVDEAASRAEGGGGSSRSRTQVVRDAVEAVDDPTEAAVVERAATDGVPAEAAREILTRLARRGEVTESNGRYRVL
;
A
#
# COMPACT_ATOMS: atom_id res chain seq x y z
N MET A 1 -21.26 1.47 -9.92
CA MET A 1 -21.23 1.69 -11.38
C MET A 1 -20.51 2.99 -11.70
N TYR A 2 -19.81 3.07 -12.82
CA TYR A 2 -19.07 4.25 -13.30
C TYR A 2 -19.43 4.54 -14.76
N ALA A 3 -19.51 5.82 -15.12
CA ALA A 3 -19.67 6.26 -16.50
C ALA A 3 -18.65 7.32 -16.89
N VAL A 4 -18.14 7.23 -18.11
CA VAL A 4 -17.35 8.29 -18.73
C VAL A 4 -18.29 9.25 -19.44
N VAL A 5 -18.33 10.50 -18.99
CA VAL A 5 -19.21 11.54 -19.52
C VAL A 5 -18.41 12.72 -20.06
N GLY A 6 -19.05 13.55 -20.90
CA GLY A 6 -18.39 14.70 -21.54
C GLY A 6 -19.12 16.02 -21.33
N CYS A 7 -18.36 17.10 -21.17
CA CYS A 7 -18.88 18.45 -20.94
C CYS A 7 -19.18 19.09 -22.28
N ASN A 8 -20.39 19.58 -22.47
CA ASN A 8 -20.75 20.29 -23.69
C ASN A 8 -20.11 21.68 -23.81
N GLU A 9 -19.63 22.29 -22.72
CA GLU A 9 -18.98 23.61 -22.76
C GLU A 9 -17.48 23.55 -23.08
N CYS A 10 -16.73 22.69 -22.39
CA CYS A 10 -15.27 22.65 -22.50
C CYS A 10 -14.74 21.34 -23.11
N ALA A 11 -15.64 20.46 -23.56
CA ALA A 11 -15.33 19.15 -24.14
C ALA A 11 -14.44 18.26 -23.25
N ASN A 12 -14.37 18.52 -21.95
CA ASN A 12 -13.67 17.69 -20.97
C ASN A 12 -14.44 16.39 -20.75
N MET A 13 -13.72 15.27 -20.65
CA MET A 13 -14.29 13.98 -20.29
C MET A 13 -13.88 13.61 -18.86
N TRP A 14 -14.80 13.07 -18.06
CA TRP A 14 -14.55 12.67 -16.67
C TRP A 14 -15.43 11.49 -16.24
N LEU A 15 -15.14 10.94 -15.06
CA LEU A 15 -15.85 9.82 -14.47
C LEU A 15 -16.96 10.31 -13.53
N VAL A 16 -18.16 9.76 -13.68
CA VAL A 16 -19.27 9.90 -12.73
C VAL A 16 -19.52 8.56 -12.08
N ARG A 17 -19.53 8.54 -10.75
CA ARG A 17 -19.92 7.37 -9.96
C ARG A 17 -21.45 7.35 -9.83
N ASP A 18 -22.01 6.15 -9.94
CA ASP A 18 -23.43 5.86 -9.82
C ASP A 18 -24.32 6.86 -10.61
N PRO A 19 -24.12 6.96 -11.94
CA PRO A 19 -24.77 7.98 -12.78
C PRO A 19 -26.29 7.86 -12.82
N ARG A 20 -26.85 6.70 -12.43
CA ARG A 20 -28.29 6.45 -12.36
C ARG A 20 -28.95 7.08 -11.14
N THR A 21 -28.20 7.26 -10.05
CA THR A 21 -28.71 7.84 -8.79
C THR A 21 -28.23 9.28 -8.60
N SER A 22 -27.14 9.67 -9.25
CA SER A 22 -26.61 11.03 -9.19
C SER A 22 -27.38 11.97 -10.12
N GLU A 23 -28.22 12.85 -9.58
CA GLU A 23 -29.02 13.81 -10.39
C GLU A 23 -28.16 14.83 -11.14
N THR A 24 -27.06 15.25 -10.52
CA THR A 24 -26.16 16.26 -11.09
C THR A 24 -24.71 15.80 -11.07
N ALA A 25 -23.93 16.28 -12.04
CA ALA A 25 -22.51 16.04 -12.15
C ALA A 25 -21.78 17.34 -12.46
N LYS A 26 -20.74 17.66 -11.67
CA LYS A 26 -19.90 18.84 -11.86
C LYS A 26 -18.72 18.51 -12.76
N CYS A 27 -18.52 19.30 -13.82
CA CYS A 27 -17.36 19.13 -14.68
C CYS A 27 -16.06 19.41 -13.90
N SER A 28 -15.13 18.46 -13.92
CA SER A 28 -13.85 18.58 -13.21
C SER A 28 -12.90 19.65 -13.75
N ARG A 29 -13.17 20.20 -14.94
CA ARG A 29 -12.33 21.22 -15.59
C ARG A 29 -12.90 22.63 -15.47
N CYS A 30 -14.12 22.87 -15.96
CA CYS A 30 -14.72 24.20 -15.94
C CYS A 30 -15.66 24.44 -14.76
N GLY A 31 -15.93 23.42 -13.94
CA GLY A 31 -16.78 23.54 -12.76
C GLY A 31 -18.28 23.68 -13.03
N LYS A 32 -18.73 23.66 -14.29
CA LYS A 32 -20.16 23.72 -14.63
C LYS A 32 -20.89 22.48 -14.10
N THR A 33 -22.06 22.70 -13.50
CA THR A 33 -22.97 21.63 -13.08
C THR A 33 -23.87 21.23 -14.24
N HIS A 34 -23.94 19.93 -14.50
CA HIS A 34 -24.79 19.32 -15.54
C HIS A 34 -25.84 18.42 -14.88
N GLN A 35 -27.00 18.28 -15.52
CA GLN A 35 -27.94 17.20 -15.19
C GLN A 35 -27.38 15.90 -15.73
N THR A 36 -27.12 14.92 -14.87
CA THR A 36 -26.44 13.67 -15.24
C THR A 36 -27.21 12.94 -16.35
N ALA A 37 -28.54 12.88 -16.24
CA ALA A 37 -29.41 12.25 -17.24
C ALA A 37 -29.34 12.86 -18.65
N LYS A 38 -28.81 14.08 -18.80
CA LYS A 38 -28.63 14.75 -20.09
C LYS A 38 -27.21 14.63 -20.65
N LEU A 39 -26.28 14.09 -19.87
CA LEU A 39 -24.91 13.91 -20.32
C LEU A 39 -24.83 12.73 -21.30
N LYS A 40 -23.98 12.88 -22.32
CA LYS A 40 -23.63 11.74 -23.16
C LYS A 40 -22.72 10.81 -22.37
N HIS A 41 -23.16 9.56 -22.21
CA HIS A 41 -22.35 8.49 -21.62
C HIS A 41 -21.57 7.82 -22.75
N PHE A 42 -20.26 7.95 -22.72
CA PHE A 42 -19.36 7.37 -23.73
C PHE A 42 -19.01 5.92 -23.42
N PHE A 43 -18.98 5.57 -22.14
CA PHE A 43 -18.65 4.24 -21.63
C PHE A 43 -19.29 4.08 -20.25
N GLU A 44 -19.73 2.86 -19.92
CA GLU A 44 -20.26 2.49 -18.61
C GLU A 44 -19.64 1.15 -18.18
N SER A 45 -19.26 1.03 -16.91
CA SER A 45 -18.74 -0.21 -16.31
C SER A 45 -18.98 -0.20 -14.80
N ASP A 46 -19.09 -1.37 -14.18
CA ASP A 46 -19.07 -1.47 -12.72
C ASP A 46 -17.66 -1.42 -12.13
N ASP A 47 -16.64 -1.70 -12.95
CA ASP A 47 -15.24 -1.54 -12.60
C ASP A 47 -14.73 -0.12 -12.89
N ARG A 48 -14.14 0.49 -11.85
CA ARG A 48 -13.55 1.82 -11.92
C ARG A 48 -12.32 1.85 -12.84
N ALA A 49 -11.48 0.82 -12.79
CA ALA A 49 -10.25 0.75 -13.59
C ALA A 49 -10.59 0.69 -15.08
N ALA A 50 -11.51 -0.19 -15.48
CA ALA A 50 -12.03 -0.22 -16.85
C ALA A 50 -12.60 1.14 -17.31
N ALA A 51 -13.28 1.88 -16.43
CA ALA A 51 -13.81 3.20 -16.77
C ALA A 51 -12.71 4.27 -16.88
N GLN A 52 -11.65 4.20 -16.07
CA GLN A 52 -10.46 5.04 -16.20
C GLN A 52 -9.73 4.77 -17.52
N GLU A 53 -9.52 3.50 -17.85
CA GLU A 53 -8.92 3.04 -19.10
C GLU A 53 -9.69 3.58 -20.31
N ALA A 54 -11.00 3.37 -20.33
CA ALA A 54 -11.86 3.86 -21.42
C ALA A 54 -11.80 5.38 -21.57
N ARG A 55 -11.74 6.12 -20.46
CA ARG A 55 -11.56 7.59 -20.48
C ARG A 55 -10.22 7.97 -21.11
N SER A 56 -9.13 7.28 -20.75
CA SER A 56 -7.80 7.53 -21.30
C SER A 56 -7.76 7.24 -22.81
N ALA A 57 -8.32 6.12 -23.24
CA ALA A 57 -8.45 5.76 -24.65
C ALA A 57 -9.23 6.82 -25.46
N LEU A 58 -10.35 7.32 -24.91
CA LEU A 58 -11.15 8.38 -25.54
C LEU A 58 -10.39 9.71 -25.64
N LEU A 59 -9.60 10.06 -24.63
CA LEU A 59 -8.77 11.27 -24.65
C LEU A 59 -7.62 11.16 -25.64
N ALA A 60 -6.95 10.00 -25.72
CA ALA A 60 -5.92 9.72 -26.71
C ALA A 60 -6.49 9.82 -28.13
N LYS A 61 -7.62 9.15 -28.38
CA LYS A 61 -8.33 9.24 -29.66
C LYS A 61 -8.69 10.67 -30.05
N LYS A 62 -9.14 11.48 -29.09
CA LYS A 62 -9.47 12.90 -29.32
C LYS A 62 -8.24 13.74 -29.73
N ARG A 63 -7.04 13.36 -29.29
CA ARG A 63 -5.79 14.05 -29.62
C ARG A 63 -5.04 13.46 -30.82
N GLY A 64 -5.45 12.29 -31.31
CA GLY A 64 -4.76 11.56 -32.37
C GLY A 64 -3.67 10.61 -31.86
N ASP A 65 -3.57 10.41 -30.56
CA ASP A 65 -2.49 9.66 -29.89
C ASP A 65 -2.87 8.19 -29.62
N SER A 66 -3.83 7.62 -30.36
CA SER A 66 -4.32 6.26 -30.10
C SER A 66 -3.23 5.18 -30.25
N ALA A 67 -2.25 5.38 -31.13
CA ALA A 67 -1.13 4.46 -31.28
C ALA A 67 -0.22 4.47 -30.03
N ALA A 68 0.18 5.66 -29.57
CA ALA A 68 0.97 5.81 -28.35
C ALA A 68 0.25 5.27 -27.12
N PHE A 69 -1.08 5.46 -27.04
CA PHE A 69 -1.87 4.87 -25.96
C PHE A 69 -1.88 3.35 -25.98
N ALA A 70 -1.87 2.72 -27.15
CA ALA A 70 -1.83 1.25 -27.26
C ALA A 70 -0.50 0.63 -26.85
N GLU A 71 0.56 1.44 -26.73
CA GLU A 71 1.88 1.02 -26.22
C GLU A 71 2.00 1.15 -24.69
N VAL A 72 1.02 1.79 -24.04
CA VAL A 72 0.99 1.97 -22.59
C VAL A 72 0.20 0.82 -21.96
N ASP A 73 0.72 0.27 -20.86
CA ASP A 73 0.05 -0.80 -20.11
C ASP A 73 -1.30 -0.35 -19.53
N HIS A 74 -2.15 -1.32 -19.21
CA HIS A 74 -3.48 -1.02 -18.68
C HIS A 74 -3.38 -0.27 -17.33
N VAL A 75 -4.32 0.63 -17.03
CA VAL A 75 -4.28 1.44 -15.80
C VAL A 75 -4.08 0.60 -14.52
N SER A 76 -4.70 -0.58 -14.43
CA SER A 76 -4.53 -1.47 -13.27
C SER A 76 -3.11 -2.04 -13.14
N GLU A 77 -2.43 -2.28 -14.26
CA GLU A 77 -1.04 -2.77 -14.27
C GLU A 77 -0.08 -1.64 -13.90
N LEU A 78 -0.36 -0.42 -14.38
CA LEU A 78 0.40 0.77 -14.00
C LEU A 78 0.25 1.10 -12.51
N GLU A 79 -0.93 0.88 -11.90
CA GLU A 79 -1.13 1.07 -10.45
C GLU A 79 -0.24 0.10 -9.64
N VAL A 80 -0.19 -1.18 -10.02
CA VAL A 80 0.70 -2.17 -9.39
C VAL A 80 2.17 -1.79 -9.61
N ALA A 81 2.55 -1.40 -10.83
CA ALA A 81 3.91 -0.99 -11.13
C ALA A 81 4.33 0.23 -10.29
N VAL A 82 3.41 1.17 -10.00
CA VAL A 82 3.68 2.31 -9.12
C VAL A 82 3.91 1.86 -7.69
N GLU A 83 3.11 0.93 -7.17
CA GLU A 83 3.27 0.37 -5.82
C GLU A 83 4.60 -0.37 -5.66
N GLU A 84 5.06 -1.05 -6.70
CA GLU A 84 6.36 -1.73 -6.72
C GLU A 84 7.54 -0.78 -7.06
N SER A 85 7.24 0.40 -7.59
CA SER A 85 8.27 1.38 -7.96
C SER A 85 8.55 2.37 -6.84
N GLY A 86 9.83 2.56 -6.55
CA GLY A 86 10.29 3.56 -5.59
C GLY A 86 11.15 2.94 -4.50
N ILE A 87 11.47 3.76 -3.51
CA ILE A 87 12.12 3.34 -2.28
C ILE A 87 11.01 2.96 -1.32
N ASP A 88 11.03 1.74 -0.79
CA ASP A 88 10.03 1.31 0.17
C ASP A 88 10.12 2.15 1.47
N ASP A 89 9.03 2.25 2.23
CA ASP A 89 8.99 3.09 3.44
C ASP A 89 10.08 2.71 4.45
N ARG A 90 10.45 1.43 4.54
CA ARG A 90 11.53 0.98 5.42
C ARG A 90 12.88 1.47 4.90
N GLU A 91 13.19 1.23 3.63
CA GLU A 91 14.43 1.68 3.01
C GLU A 91 14.56 3.20 3.10
N TYR A 92 13.44 3.93 2.92
CA TYR A 92 13.40 5.38 3.08
C TYR A 92 13.74 5.79 4.52
N LEU A 93 13.09 5.19 5.52
CA LEU A 93 13.34 5.48 6.93
C LEU A 93 14.76 5.12 7.34
N GLU A 94 15.25 3.94 6.96
CA GLU A 94 16.60 3.47 7.27
C GLU A 94 17.66 4.35 6.62
N SER A 95 17.46 4.79 5.37
CA SER A 95 18.35 5.76 4.69
C SER A 95 18.38 7.13 5.37
N ALA A 96 17.28 7.52 6.02
CA ALA A 96 17.18 8.72 6.85
C ALA A 96 17.76 8.54 8.27
N GLY A 97 18.30 7.35 8.59
CA GLY A 97 18.80 7.01 9.92
C GLY A 97 17.71 6.76 10.96
N ILE A 98 16.47 6.54 10.52
CA ILE A 98 15.31 6.25 11.35
C ILE A 98 15.12 4.73 11.39
N ASP A 99 14.93 4.19 12.60
CA ASP A 99 14.69 2.77 12.81
C ASP A 99 13.26 2.41 12.39
N ALA A 100 13.10 1.84 11.19
CA ALA A 100 11.81 1.51 10.61
C ALA A 100 10.99 0.54 11.49
N ASP A 101 11.66 -0.40 12.17
CA ASP A 101 10.99 -1.32 13.11
C ASP A 101 10.43 -0.58 14.33
N ALA A 102 11.14 0.42 14.85
CA ALA A 102 10.64 1.24 15.94
C ALA A 102 9.40 2.05 15.56
N VAL A 103 9.34 2.53 14.32
CA VAL A 103 8.20 3.28 13.77
C VAL A 103 6.98 2.37 13.63
N ASP A 104 7.16 1.18 13.04
CA ASP A 104 6.09 0.19 12.87
C ASP A 104 5.49 -0.26 14.22
N GLU A 105 6.35 -0.49 15.21
CA GLU A 105 5.94 -0.79 16.59
C GLU A 105 5.18 0.37 17.25
N ALA A 106 5.60 1.62 17.01
CA ALA A 106 4.90 2.79 17.53
C ALA A 106 3.51 2.96 16.89
N ALA A 107 3.39 2.70 15.58
CA ALA A 107 2.11 2.68 14.88
C ALA A 107 1.18 1.59 15.45
N SER A 108 1.70 0.37 15.60
CA SER A 108 0.96 -0.77 16.18
C SER A 108 0.41 -0.48 17.58
N ARG A 109 1.19 0.23 18.42
CA ARG A 109 0.73 0.68 19.76
C ARG A 109 -0.36 1.76 19.70
N ALA A 110 -0.29 2.66 18.71
CA ALA A 110 -1.25 3.75 18.55
C ALA A 110 -2.59 3.27 17.97
N GLU A 111 -2.57 2.27 17.09
CA GLU A 111 -3.75 1.76 16.38
C GLU A 111 -4.58 0.74 17.18
N GLY A 112 -4.11 0.31 18.35
CA GLY A 112 -4.91 -0.51 19.26
C GLY A 112 -5.36 -1.84 18.66
N GLY A 113 -4.41 -2.68 18.22
CA GLY A 113 -4.61 -4.12 18.13
C GLY A 113 -5.64 -4.64 17.12
N GLY A 114 -5.47 -4.35 15.83
CA GLY A 114 -6.29 -4.97 14.78
C GLY A 114 -5.58 -5.16 13.44
N GLY A 115 -4.87 -6.28 13.24
CA GLY A 115 -4.34 -6.63 11.91
C GLY A 115 -3.28 -7.72 11.79
N SER A 116 -3.51 -8.91 12.37
CA SER A 116 -3.03 -10.28 12.03
C SER A 116 -1.66 -10.60 11.38
N SER A 117 -0.63 -9.76 11.40
CA SER A 117 0.75 -10.21 11.17
C SER A 117 1.62 -9.80 12.33
N ARG A 118 2.14 -10.78 13.07
CA ARG A 118 3.13 -10.51 14.13
C ARG A 118 4.32 -9.81 13.48
N SER A 119 4.74 -8.65 14.01
CA SER A 119 5.93 -7.96 13.53
C SER A 119 7.14 -8.89 13.70
N ARG A 120 8.20 -8.73 12.89
CA ARG A 120 9.43 -9.54 13.05
C ARG A 120 10.01 -9.39 14.47
N THR A 121 9.90 -8.20 15.04
CA THR A 121 10.27 -7.91 16.42
C THR A 121 9.45 -8.71 17.42
N GLN A 122 8.13 -8.75 17.25
CA GLN A 122 7.25 -9.57 18.09
C GLN A 122 7.55 -11.05 17.94
N VAL A 123 7.79 -11.54 16.72
CA VAL A 123 8.20 -12.94 16.49
C VAL A 123 9.50 -13.29 17.21
N VAL A 124 10.51 -12.41 17.16
CA VAL A 124 11.78 -12.64 17.86
C VAL A 124 11.61 -12.56 19.38
N ARG A 125 10.77 -11.65 19.88
CA ARG A 125 10.43 -11.57 21.31
C ARG A 125 9.71 -12.83 21.80
N ASP A 126 8.68 -13.25 21.09
CA ASP A 126 7.93 -14.48 21.36
C ASP A 126 8.87 -15.70 21.33
N ALA A 127 9.84 -15.72 20.41
CA ALA A 127 10.84 -16.78 20.33
C ALA A 127 11.74 -16.84 21.57
N VAL A 128 12.09 -15.69 22.18
CA VAL A 128 12.85 -15.66 23.44
C VAL A 128 12.04 -16.25 24.60
N GLU A 129 10.73 -16.02 24.64
CA GLU A 129 9.85 -16.56 25.70
C GLU A 129 9.51 -18.04 25.50
N ALA A 130 9.42 -18.49 24.25
CA ALA A 130 8.98 -19.84 23.91
C ALA A 130 10.09 -20.90 23.96
N VAL A 131 11.36 -20.51 23.90
CA VAL A 131 12.51 -21.43 23.89
C VAL A 131 12.98 -21.72 25.31
N ASP A 132 13.07 -23.00 25.68
CA ASP A 132 13.49 -23.44 27.02
C ASP A 132 14.93 -23.03 27.39
N ASP A 133 15.84 -23.01 26.41
CA ASP A 133 17.22 -22.53 26.55
C ASP A 133 17.50 -21.43 25.50
N PRO A 134 17.13 -20.17 25.79
CA PRO A 134 17.05 -19.08 24.82
C PRO A 134 18.44 -18.53 24.47
N THR A 135 19.27 -19.35 23.84
CA THR A 135 20.52 -18.91 23.21
C THR A 135 20.24 -18.16 21.93
N GLU A 136 21.17 -17.32 21.46
CA GLU A 136 21.01 -16.60 20.18
C GLU A 136 20.64 -17.56 19.04
N ALA A 137 21.35 -18.68 18.93
CA ALA A 137 21.11 -19.67 17.89
C ALA A 137 19.70 -20.26 17.97
N ALA A 138 19.24 -20.63 19.18
CA ALA A 138 17.93 -21.23 19.38
C ALA A 138 16.79 -20.23 19.12
N VAL A 139 16.96 -18.97 19.52
CA VAL A 139 16.00 -17.89 19.24
C VAL A 139 15.91 -17.60 17.75
N VAL A 140 17.05 -17.52 17.06
CA VAL A 140 17.12 -17.28 15.61
C VAL A 140 16.48 -18.43 14.83
N GLU A 141 16.75 -19.68 15.20
CA GLU A 141 16.13 -20.86 14.59
C GLU A 141 14.61 -20.87 14.79
N ARG A 142 14.15 -20.53 16.00
CA ARG A 142 12.72 -20.45 16.31
C ARG A 142 12.02 -19.33 15.52
N ALA A 143 12.64 -18.16 15.41
CA ALA A 143 12.12 -17.02 14.65
C ALA A 143 12.11 -17.30 13.13
N ALA A 144 13.11 -18.04 12.63
CA ALA A 144 13.14 -18.48 11.23
C ALA A 144 11.99 -19.41 10.88
N THR A 145 11.58 -20.28 11.82
CA THR A 145 10.38 -21.13 11.67
C THR A 145 9.11 -20.30 11.47
N ASP A 146 9.07 -19.10 12.04
CA ASP A 146 7.95 -18.16 11.94
C ASP A 146 8.12 -17.11 10.82
N GLY A 147 9.15 -17.27 9.97
CA GLY A 147 9.34 -16.47 8.74
C GLY A 147 10.32 -15.30 8.84
N VAL A 148 11.09 -15.17 9.93
CA VAL A 148 12.11 -14.12 10.08
C VAL A 148 13.48 -14.61 9.58
N PRO A 149 14.12 -13.96 8.59
CA PRO A 149 15.47 -14.34 8.15
C PRO A 149 16.48 -14.33 9.31
N ALA A 150 17.42 -15.28 9.32
CA ALA A 150 18.32 -15.48 10.45
C ALA A 150 19.16 -14.25 10.82
N GLU A 151 19.70 -13.54 9.82
CA GLU A 151 20.45 -12.29 10.05
C GLU A 151 19.56 -11.20 10.66
N ALA A 152 18.34 -11.03 10.13
CA ALA A 152 17.37 -10.09 10.69
C ALA A 152 17.00 -10.44 12.14
N ALA A 153 16.83 -11.73 12.45
CA ALA A 153 16.55 -12.18 13.82
C ALA A 153 17.68 -11.82 14.79
N ARG A 154 18.96 -11.98 14.38
CA ARG A 154 20.12 -11.58 15.20
C ARG A 154 20.18 -10.08 15.43
N GLU A 155 19.94 -9.29 14.39
CA GLU A 155 19.93 -7.83 14.49
C GLU A 155 18.82 -7.34 15.43
N ILE A 156 17.62 -7.90 15.29
CA ILE A 156 16.48 -7.61 16.14
C ILE A 156 16.79 -7.98 17.59
N LEU A 157 17.34 -9.17 17.84
CA LEU A 157 17.70 -9.63 19.20
C LEU A 157 18.75 -8.71 19.84
N THR A 158 19.78 -8.33 19.08
CA THR A 158 20.80 -7.36 19.51
C THR A 158 20.17 -6.01 19.86
N ARG A 159 19.20 -5.57 19.06
CA ARG A 159 18.49 -4.30 19.27
C ARG A 159 17.61 -4.33 20.52
N LEU A 160 16.87 -5.42 20.73
CA LEU A 160 16.06 -5.63 21.94
C LEU A 160 16.94 -5.60 23.20
N ALA A 161 18.14 -6.20 23.12
CA ALA A 161 19.10 -6.19 24.23
C ALA A 161 19.61 -4.77 24.51
N ARG A 162 19.95 -4.00 23.46
CA ARG A 162 20.39 -2.60 23.60
C ARG A 162 19.31 -1.69 24.18
N ARG A 163 18.04 -1.95 23.90
CA ARG A 163 16.89 -1.19 24.42
C ARG A 163 16.45 -1.60 25.83
N GLY A 164 17.01 -2.69 26.36
CA GLY A 164 16.62 -3.23 27.66
C GLY A 164 15.24 -3.90 27.65
N GLU A 165 14.78 -4.37 26.49
CA GLU A 165 13.54 -5.18 26.38
C GLU A 165 13.84 -6.67 26.60
N VAL A 166 15.06 -7.09 26.31
CA VAL A 166 15.61 -8.39 26.72
C VAL A 166 16.93 -8.17 27.45
N THR A 167 17.27 -9.08 28.36
CA THR A 167 18.58 -9.11 29.01
C THR A 167 19.32 -10.37 28.59
N GLU A 168 20.60 -10.23 28.25
CA GLU A 168 21.50 -11.36 28.03
C GLU A 168 22.23 -11.70 29.34
N SER A 169 22.30 -12.97 29.69
CA SER A 169 23.09 -13.47 30.82
C SER A 169 23.68 -14.83 30.47
N ASN A 170 25.01 -14.91 30.41
CA ASN A 170 25.75 -16.12 30.02
C ASN A 170 25.32 -16.68 28.65
N GLY A 171 25.13 -15.81 27.64
CA GLY A 171 24.72 -16.24 26.29
C GLY A 171 23.25 -16.66 26.18
N ARG A 172 22.43 -16.40 27.20
CA ARG A 172 20.99 -16.69 27.21
C ARG A 172 20.18 -15.42 27.39
N TYR A 173 19.12 -15.29 26.62
CA TYR A 173 18.26 -14.11 26.58
C TYR A 173 17.01 -14.31 27.44
N ARG A 174 16.56 -13.25 28.11
CA ARG A 174 15.30 -13.24 28.85
C ARG A 174 14.56 -11.94 28.62
N VAL A 175 13.27 -12.00 28.33
CA VAL A 175 12.40 -10.81 28.24
C VAL A 175 12.26 -10.15 29.61
N LEU A 176 12.23 -8.82 29.64
CA LEU A 176 11.99 -7.99 30.82
C LEU A 176 10.54 -7.52 30.94
#